data_AF-A0A7X3A6M0-F1
#
_entry.id   AF-A0A7X3A6M0-F1
#
_cell.length_a   1.000
_cell.length_b   1.000
_cell.length_c   1.000
_cell.angle_alpha   90.00
_cell.angle_beta   90.00
_cell.angle_gamma   90.00
#
_symmetry.space_group_name_H-M   'P 1'
#
loop_
_entity.id
_entity.type
_entity.pdbx_description
1 polymer ?
#
loop_
_entity_poly.entity_id
_entity_poly.type
_entity_poly.pdbx_seq_one_letter_code
_entity_poly.pdbx_strand_id
1 'polypeptide(L)' 'MTMIEHYWDELDVPGSKLQMEVKERRYYPIELKQMFARAGMAVGQIWGGTAGNWKRQSIHLDEIEIMLSARKE' A
#
# COMPACT_ATOMS: atom_id res chain seq x y z
N MET A 1 12.53 1.62 10.11
CA MET A 1 13.10 2.09 8.82
C MET A 1 11.92 2.58 8.00
N THR A 2 11.86 3.87 7.70
CA THR A 2 10.74 4.45 6.93
C THR A 2 11.21 4.62 5.49
N MET A 3 10.52 4.02 4.54
CA MET A 3 10.82 4.23 3.12
C MET A 3 10.01 5.44 2.63
N ILE A 4 10.69 6.58 2.50
CA ILE A 4 10.13 7.80 1.92
C ILE A 4 10.83 8.01 0.59
N GLU A 5 10.05 8.21 -0.47
CA GLU A 5 10.54 8.44 -1.82
C GLU A 5 9.96 9.75 -2.36
N HIS A 6 10.79 10.51 -3.07
CA HIS A 6 10.44 11.77 -3.71
C HIS A 6 10.87 11.66 -5.17
N TYR A 7 9.93 11.76 -6.11
CA TYR A 7 10.20 11.59 -7.53
C TYR A 7 9.23 12.41 -8.38
N TRP A 8 9.59 12.66 -9.64
CA TRP A 8 8.67 13.23 -10.64
C TRP A 8 7.97 12.10 -11.38
N ASP A 9 6.65 12.19 -11.49
CA ASP A 9 5.82 11.22 -12.19
C ASP A 9 4.97 11.90 -13.27
N GLU A 10 4.49 11.13 -14.22
CA GLU A 10 3.60 11.59 -15.28
C GLU A 10 2.21 10.98 -15.10
N LEU A 11 1.25 11.83 -14.74
CA LEU A 11 -0.13 11.42 -14.56
C LEU A 11 -0.91 11.56 -15.86
N ASP A 12 -1.51 10.46 -16.32
CA ASP A 12 -2.49 10.46 -17.39
C ASP A 12 -3.80 11.10 -16.90
N VAL A 13 -4.16 12.25 -17.47
CA VAL A 13 -5.43 12.95 -17.22
C VAL A 13 -6.24 13.01 -18.52
N PRO A 14 -7.57 13.20 -18.48
CA PRO A 14 -8.38 13.26 -19.70
C PRO A 14 -7.86 14.32 -20.69
N GLY A 15 -7.25 13.86 -21.78
CA GLY A 15 -6.76 14.71 -22.87
C GLY A 15 -5.32 15.22 -22.74
N SER A 16 -4.57 14.92 -21.68
CA SER A 16 -3.16 15.31 -21.55
C SER A 16 -2.37 14.49 -20.54
N LYS A 17 -1.07 14.74 -20.46
CA LYS A 17 -0.15 14.20 -19.45
C LYS A 17 0.34 15.35 -18.56
N LEU A 18 0.27 15.15 -17.26
CA LEU A 18 0.69 16.15 -16.26
C LEU A 18 1.93 15.66 -15.52
N GLN A 19 3.00 16.46 -15.51
CA GLN A 19 4.15 16.25 -14.64
C GLN A 19 3.78 16.63 -13.21
N MET A 20 3.99 15.72 -12.25
CA MET A 20 3.67 15.90 -10.85
C MET A 20 4.84 15.48 -9.96
N GLU A 21 5.14 16.27 -8.94
CA GLU A 21 6.05 15.85 -7.88
C GLU A 21 5.30 14.93 -6.92
N VAL A 22 5.79 13.69 -6.78
CA VAL A 22 5.23 12.68 -5.89
C VAL A 22 6.11 12.56 -4.66
N LYS A 23 5.48 12.66 -3.50
CA LYS A 23 6.05 12.30 -2.21
C LYS A 23 5.27 11.14 -1.63
N GLU A 24 5.92 9.99 -1.53
CA GLU A 24 5.31 8.79 -1.02
C GLU A 24 6.02 8.26 0.22
N ARG A 25 5.25 7.55 1.05
CA ARG A 25 5.75 6.81 2.21
C ARG A 25 5.20 5.40 2.13
N ARG A 26 6.09 4.42 2.02
CA ARG A 26 5.72 3.00 2.06
C ARG A 26 5.76 2.50 3.49
N TYR A 27 4.84 1.58 3.79
CA TYR A 27 4.71 0.95 5.10
C TYR A 27 4.89 -0.55 4.96
N TYR A 28 5.66 -1.13 5.87
CA TYR A 28 5.71 -2.58 5.98
C TYR A 28 4.40 -3.14 6.56
N PRO A 29 4.05 -4.40 6.28
CA PRO A 29 2.87 -5.06 6.84
C PRO A 29 2.75 -4.93 8.37
N ILE A 30 3.89 -4.95 9.08
CA ILE A 30 3.93 -4.80 10.53
C ILE A 30 3.56 -3.39 11.01
N GLU A 31 3.96 -2.35 10.27
CA GLU A 31 3.60 -0.97 10.59
C GLU A 31 2.10 -0.75 10.38
N LEU A 32 1.55 -1.27 9.29
CA LEU A 32 0.10 -1.24 9.05
C LEU A 32 -0.66 -1.95 10.16
N LYS A 33 -0.22 -3.14 10.60
CA LYS A 33 -0.85 -3.85 11.71
C LYS A 33 -0.91 -3.01 12.99
N GLN A 34 0.17 -2.31 13.30
CA GLN A 34 0.22 -1.40 14.46
C GLN A 34 -0.69 -0.18 14.30
N MET A 35 -0.75 0.40 13.10
CA MET A 35 -1.63 1.54 12.80
C MET A 35 -3.11 1.16 12.94
N PHE A 36 -3.50 -0.01 12.42
CA PHE A 36 -4.87 -0.51 12.53
C PHE A 36 -5.24 -0.81 13.99
N ALA A 37 -4.35 -1.43 14.77
CA ALA A 37 -4.59 -1.66 16.19
C ALA A 37 -4.81 -0.34 16.96
N ARG A 38 -3.99 0.69 16.69
CA ARG A 38 -4.17 2.04 17.28
C ARG A 38 -5.48 2.72 16.87
N ALA A 39 -6.04 2.32 15.73
CA ALA A 39 -7.34 2.79 15.24
C ALA A 39 -8.53 1.94 15.74
N GLY A 40 -8.31 0.98 16.65
CA GLY A 40 -9.37 0.11 17.17
C GLY A 40 -9.84 -0.93 16.16
N MET A 41 -8.93 -1.44 15.34
CA MET A 41 -9.21 -2.47 14.35
C MET A 41 -8.31 -3.69 14.52
N ALA A 42 -8.91 -4.86 14.50
CA ALA A 42 -8.21 -6.14 14.47
C ALA A 42 -7.90 -6.53 13.02
N VAL A 43 -6.61 -6.60 12.69
CA VAL A 43 -6.14 -7.10 11.39
C VAL A 43 -6.31 -8.61 11.32
N GLY A 44 -6.96 -9.09 10.25
CA GLY A 44 -7.14 -10.50 9.94
C GLY A 44 -6.02 -11.02 9.05
N GLN A 45 -6.19 -10.88 7.74
CA GLN A 45 -5.26 -11.40 6.73
C GLN A 45 -4.57 -10.27 5.97
N ILE A 46 -3.31 -10.50 5.60
CA ILE A 46 -2.55 -9.63 4.71
C ILE A 46 -2.08 -10.48 3.53
N TRP A 47 -2.34 -10.00 2.32
CA TRP A 47 -2.12 -10.73 1.08
C TRP A 47 -1.28 -9.92 0.10
N GLY A 48 -0.51 -10.64 -0.71
CA GLY A 48 0.07 -10.08 -1.94
C GLY A 48 -0.95 -10.05 -3.08
N GLY A 49 -0.62 -9.36 -4.15
CA GLY A 49 -1.38 -9.30 -5.38
C GLY A 49 -1.27 -7.93 -6.03
N THR A 50 -0.19 -7.72 -6.77
CA THR A 50 0.01 -6.49 -7.56
C THR A 50 -1.07 -6.34 -8.64
N ALA A 51 -1.44 -5.08 -8.93
CA ALA A 51 -2.38 -4.69 -9.98
C ALA A 51 -3.80 -5.27 -9.80
N GLY A 52 -4.26 -5.40 -8.56
CA GLY A 52 -5.66 -5.71 -8.28
C GLY A 52 -6.06 -7.19 -8.36
N ASN A 53 -5.10 -8.10 -8.60
CA ASN A 53 -5.38 -9.53 -8.67
C ASN A 53 -5.68 -10.15 -7.28
N TRP A 54 -5.22 -9.50 -6.20
CA TRP A 54 -5.53 -9.82 -4.79
C TRP A 54 -5.68 -11.33 -4.50
N LYS A 55 -4.67 -12.11 -4.89
CA LYS A 55 -4.70 -13.58 -4.99
C LYS A 55 -4.91 -14.31 -3.65
N ARG A 56 -5.17 -13.57 -2.57
CA ARG A 56 -5.29 -14.06 -1.18
C ARG A 56 -4.15 -14.99 -0.78
N GLN A 57 -2.95 -14.70 -1.31
CA GLN A 57 -1.75 -15.50 -1.14
C GLN A 57 -0.74 -14.77 -0.26
N SER A 58 0.28 -15.51 0.19
CA SER A 58 1.42 -14.93 0.90
C SER A 58 2.09 -13.84 0.07
N ILE A 59 2.57 -12.80 0.75
CA ILE A 59 3.30 -11.70 0.12
C ILE A 59 4.64 -12.24 -0.40
N HIS A 60 4.92 -12.05 -1.69
CA HIS A 60 6.23 -12.27 -2.26
C HIS A 60 7.16 -11.07 -1.97
N LEU A 61 8.46 -11.31 -1.90
CA LEU A 61 9.43 -10.27 -1.51
C LEU A 61 9.56 -9.12 -2.52
N ASP A 62 9.10 -9.35 -3.76
CA ASP A 62 9.07 -8.39 -4.86
C ASP A 62 7.72 -7.69 -5.03
N GLU A 63 6.73 -8.00 -4.19
CA GLU A 63 5.43 -7.31 -4.22
C GLU A 63 5.56 -5.87 -3.70
N ILE A 64 5.08 -4.93 -4.50
CA ILE A 64 5.04 -3.50 -4.16
C ILE A 64 3.71 -3.13 -3.49
N GLU A 65 2.66 -3.92 -3.72
CA GLU A 65 1.31 -3.71 -3.20
C GLU A 65 0.90 -4.86 -2.27
N ILE A 66 0.14 -4.53 -1.22
CA ILE A 66 -0.43 -5.51 -0.31
C ILE A 66 -1.90 -5.16 -0.03
N MET A 67 -2.71 -6.19 0.19
CA MET A 67 -4.09 -6.04 0.65
C MET A 67 -4.19 -6.48 2.10
N LEU A 68 -4.95 -5.72 2.90
CA LEU A 68 -5.19 -6.03 4.29
C LEU A 68 -6.69 -6.07 4.57
N SER A 69 -7.14 -7.11 5.26
CA SER A 69 -8.49 -7.19 5.82
C SER A 69 -8.45 -6.89 7.32
N ALA A 70 -9.40 -6.08 7.79
CA ALA A 70 -9.54 -5.76 9.19
C ALA A 70 -11.01 -5.65 9.58
N ARG A 71 -11.28 -5.86 10.87
CA ARG A 71 -12.59 -5.62 11.47
C ARG A 71 -12.46 -4.60 12.58
N LYS A 72 -13.49 -3.77 12.74
CA LYS A 72 -13.61 -2.90 13.91
C LYS A 72 -13.72 -3.77 15.17
N GLU A 73 -13.01 -3.37 16.21
CA GLU A 73 -13.15 -3.93 17.56
C GLU A 73 -14.35 -3.33 18.30
#